data_AF-A0A839UCL3-F1
#
_entry.id   AF-A0A839UCL3-F1
#
_cell.length_a   1.000
_cell.length_b   1.000
_cell.length_c   1.000
_cell.angle_alpha   90.00
_cell.angle_beta   90.00
_cell.angle_gamma   90.00
#
_symmetry.space_group_name_H-M   'P 1'
#
loop_
_entity.id
_entity.type
_entity.pdbx_description
1 polymer ?
#
loop_
_entity_poly.entity_id
_entity_poly.type
_entity_poly.pdbx_seq_one_letter_code
_entity_poly.pdbx_strand_id
1 'polypeptide(L)' 'MTLSRKLKIAILAGVIGLFAALELSVPGLYSFVGSAEARIGRPLTPVSVAGVARRTVRRCAVGVYYC' A
#
# COMPACT_ATOMS: atom_id res chain seq x y z
N MET A 1 21.63 -10.96 -39.87
CA MET A 1 21.67 -10.70 -38.42
C MET A 1 21.44 -12.00 -37.67
N THR A 2 22.37 -12.43 -36.83
CA THR A 2 22.24 -13.70 -36.07
C THR A 2 21.08 -13.63 -35.09
N LEU A 3 20.43 -14.78 -34.84
CA LEU A 3 19.30 -14.89 -33.92
C LEU A 3 19.65 -14.36 -32.52
N SER A 4 20.89 -14.63 -32.08
CA SER A 4 21.44 -14.14 -30.81
C SER A 4 21.53 -12.62 -30.73
N ARG A 5 21.85 -11.93 -31.85
CA ARG A 5 21.91 -10.47 -31.89
C ARG A 5 20.50 -9.86 -31.80
N LYS A 6 19.51 -10.47 -32.46
CA LYS A 6 18.10 -10.04 -32.35
C LYS A 6 17.55 -10.22 -30.93
N LEU A 7 17.86 -11.35 -30.28
CA LEU A 7 17.42 -11.62 -28.91
C LEU A 7 18.02 -10.62 -27.91
N LYS A 8 19.33 -10.32 -28.02
CA LYS A 8 19.99 -9.32 -27.17
C LYS A 8 19.36 -7.94 -27.31
N ILE A 9 19.05 -7.52 -28.54
CA ILE A 9 18.41 -6.22 -28.79
C ILE A 9 17.00 -6.17 -28.21
N ALA A 10 16.22 -7.25 -28.35
CA ALA A 10 14.87 -7.33 -27.81
C ALA A 10 14.84 -7.23 -26.27
N ILE A 11 15.77 -7.92 -25.60
CA ILE A 11 15.90 -7.86 -24.14
C ILE A 11 16.30 -6.45 -23.69
N LEU A 12 17.29 -5.84 -24.34
CA LEU A 12 17.71 -4.46 -24.04
C LEU A 12 16.58 -3.45 -24.21
N ALA A 13 15.82 -3.55 -25.32
CA ALA A 13 14.68 -2.69 -25.57
C ALA A 13 13.57 -2.86 -24.52
N GLY A 14 13.30 -4.11 -24.09
CA GLY A 14 12.32 -4.40 -23.05
C GLY A 14 12.70 -3.82 -21.69
N VAL A 15 13.97 -3.93 -21.29
CA VAL A 15 14.47 -3.36 -20.02
C VAL A 15 14.39 -1.83 -20.04
N ILE A 16 14.83 -1.19 -21.13
CA ILE A 16 14.76 0.27 -21.26
C ILE A 16 13.31 0.76 -21.24
N GLY A 17 12.40 0.07 -21.94
CA GLY A 17 10.98 0.38 -21.96
C GLY A 17 10.33 0.26 -20.57
N LEU A 18 10.71 -0.76 -19.80
CA LEU A 18 10.20 -0.95 -18.44
C LEU A 18 10.70 0.12 -17.47
N PHE A 19 11.98 0.51 -17.56
CA PHE A 19 12.54 1.58 -16.73
C PHE A 19 11.97 2.96 -17.08
N ALA A 20 11.79 3.27 -18.37
CA ALA A 20 11.14 4.51 -18.79
C ALA A 20 9.68 4.57 -18.33
N ALA A 21 8.97 3.43 -18.40
CA ALA A 21 7.65 3.31 -17.82
C ALA A 21 7.69 3.49 -16.30
N LEU A 22 8.80 3.23 -15.60
CA LEU A 22 8.90 3.45 -14.16
C LEU A 22 8.88 4.95 -13.78
N GLU A 23 9.49 5.80 -14.61
CA GLU A 23 9.61 7.25 -14.37
C GLU A 23 8.32 8.03 -14.71
N LEU A 24 7.52 7.55 -15.67
CA LEU A 24 6.39 8.34 -16.22
C LEU A 24 5.10 8.33 -15.39
N SER A 25 5.09 7.77 -14.17
CA SER A 25 3.90 7.61 -13.31
C SER A 25 2.57 7.25 -14.05
N VAL A 26 2.62 6.45 -15.14
CA VAL A 26 1.52 5.77 -15.85
C VAL A 26 0.68 4.86 -14.93
N PRO A 27 -0.49 5.32 -14.45
CA PRO A 27 -1.30 4.58 -13.49
C PRO A 27 -1.62 3.18 -14.02
N GLY A 28 -1.25 2.14 -13.27
CA GLY A 28 -1.52 0.73 -13.61
C GLY A 28 -0.29 -0.14 -13.92
N LEU A 29 0.87 0.45 -14.26
CA LEU A 29 2.12 -0.32 -14.48
C LEU A 29 2.94 -0.53 -13.19
N TYR A 30 2.73 0.30 -12.15
CA TYR A 30 3.50 0.24 -10.89
C TYR A 30 2.93 -0.69 -9.84
N SER A 31 1.68 -1.13 -9.99
CA SER A 31 0.93 -1.78 -8.91
C SER A 31 0.96 -3.31 -9.08
N PHE A 32 2.14 -3.91 -8.97
CA PHE A 32 2.25 -5.35 -8.70
C PHE A 32 1.66 -5.73 -7.33
N VAL A 33 1.41 -4.72 -6.48
CA VAL A 33 0.71 -4.83 -5.20
C VAL A 33 -0.52 -3.92 -5.27
N GLY A 34 -1.66 -4.34 -4.74
CA GLY A 34 -2.87 -3.52 -4.71
C GLY A 34 -2.68 -2.21 -3.94
N SER A 35 -3.50 -1.20 -4.23
CA SER A 35 -3.49 0.08 -3.54
C SER A 35 -3.65 -0.09 -2.02
N ALA A 36 -2.66 0.37 -1.25
CA ALA A 36 -2.72 0.39 0.21
C ALA A 36 -3.41 1.68 0.68
N GLU A 37 -4.71 1.61 0.94
CA GLU A 37 -5.47 2.74 1.48
C GLU A 37 -5.50 2.69 3.01
N ALA A 38 -5.07 3.77 3.67
CA ALA A 38 -5.19 3.93 5.10
C ALA A 38 -6.62 4.28 5.47
N ARG A 39 -7.38 3.29 5.97
CA ARG A 39 -8.77 3.49 6.41
C ARG A 39 -8.82 4.02 7.85
N ILE A 40 -9.45 5.17 8.04
CA ILE A 40 -9.66 5.79 9.35
C ILE A 40 -11.04 5.36 9.90
N GLY A 41 -11.15 5.19 11.21
CA GLY A 41 -12.43 5.00 11.91
C GLY A 41 -12.98 3.57 11.91
N ARG A 42 -12.40 2.63 11.14
CA ARG A 42 -12.73 1.21 11.26
C ARG A 42 -12.33 0.66 12.63
N PRO A 43 -13.00 -0.39 13.14
CA PRO A 43 -12.54 -1.09 14.33
C PRO A 43 -11.06 -1.46 14.19
N LEU A 44 -10.26 -1.18 15.23
CA LEU A 44 -8.80 -1.39 15.29
C LEU A 44 -7.93 -0.49 14.39
N THR A 45 -8.50 0.56 13.79
CA THR A 45 -7.72 1.61 13.09
C THR A 45 -7.63 2.90 13.93
N PRO A 46 -6.71 3.82 13.61
CA PRO A 46 -6.66 5.13 14.27
C PRO A 46 -8.02 5.84 14.23
N VAL A 47 -8.31 6.62 15.28
CA VAL A 47 -9.55 7.41 15.43
C VAL A 47 -10.83 6.54 15.45
N SER A 48 -10.72 5.26 15.84
CA SER A 48 -11.89 4.39 16.02
C SER A 48 -12.67 4.73 17.30
N VAL A 49 -13.91 5.23 17.15
CA VAL A 49 -14.83 5.52 18.28
C VAL A 49 -15.10 4.27 19.13
N ALA A 50 -15.25 3.10 18.49
CA ALA A 50 -15.39 1.82 19.19
C ALA A 50 -14.18 1.49 20.08
N GLY A 51 -12.97 1.87 19.65
CA GLY A 51 -11.75 1.71 20.43
C GLY A 51 -11.72 2.62 21.66
N VAL A 52 -12.12 3.89 21.48
CA VAL A 52 -12.25 4.85 22.59
C VAL A 52 -13.26 4.35 23.62
N ALA A 53 -14.46 3.96 23.19
CA ALA A 53 -15.51 3.46 24.07
C ALA A 53 -15.02 2.27 24.93
N ARG A 54 -14.37 1.27 24.31
CA ARG A 54 -13.80 0.12 25.05
C ARG A 54 -12.74 0.54 26.07
N ARG A 55 -11.85 1.49 25.72
CA ARG A 55 -10.80 1.97 26.62
C ARG A 55 -11.40 2.76 27.79
N THR A 56 -12.42 3.58 27.53
CA THR A 56 -13.16 4.32 28.57
C THR A 56 -13.85 3.35 29.53
N VAL A 57 -14.62 2.39 29.03
CA VAL A 57 -15.30 1.38 29.85
C VAL A 57 -14.33 0.61 30.73
N ARG A 58 -13.19 0.17 30.18
CA ARG A 58 -12.16 -0.51 30.98
C ARG A 58 -11.59 0.37 32.09
N ARG A 59 -11.36 1.66 31.81
CA ARG A 59 -10.87 2.63 32.82
C ARG A 59 -11.91 2.92 33.90
N CYS A 60 -13.19 3.01 33.53
CA CYS A 60 -14.29 3.09 34.49
C CYS A 60 -14.32 1.86 35.41
N ALA A 61 -14.22 0.65 34.83
CA ALA A 61 -14.29 -0.59 35.57
C ALA A 61 -13.16 -0.75 36.62
N VAL A 62 -11.99 -0.16 36.38
CA VAL A 62 -10.87 -0.15 37.34
C VAL A 62 -10.83 1.11 38.23
N GLY A 63 -11.87 1.95 38.19
CA GLY A 63 -11.99 3.13 39.06
C GLY A 63 -11.10 4.32 38.69
N VAL A 64 -10.55 4.36 37.47
CA VAL A 64 -9.70 5.48 37.02
C VAL A 64 -10.55 6.73 36.71
N TYR A 65 -11.81 6.54 36.34
CA TYR A 65 -12.75 7.64 36.06
C TYR A 65 -14.03 7.46 36.88
N TYR A 66 -14.64 8.58 37.26
CA TYR A 66 -16.02 8.61 37.72
C TYR A 66 -16.93 8.44 36.51
N CYS A 67 -17.45 7.23 36.43
CA CYS A 67 -18.48 6.76 35.54
C CYS A 67 -19.55 6.14 36.45
#